data_AF-A0A2A9L595-F1
#
_entry.id   AF-A0A2A9L595-F1
#
_cell.length_a   1.000
_cell.length_b   1.000
_cell.length_c   1.000
_cell.angle_alpha   90.00
_cell.angle_beta   90.00
_cell.angle_gamma   90.00
#
_symmetry.space_group_name_H-M   'P 1'
#
loop_
_entity.id
_entity.type
_entity.pdbx_description
1 polymer ?
#
loop_
_entity_poly.entity_id
_entity_poly.type
_entity_poly.pdbx_seq_one_letter_code
_entity_poly.pdbx_strand_id
1 'polypeptide(L)'
;MGRQHIIGTGEPVVGSATDAVQARATLADTVRAGIRGGVTGAVLIWVYEALVWVGAQHLMPLAGIPRNATGLVFGKAVQDALGIGAYVLGTAIHFAFALSWGIVFAAIWPWFRRRGFEATFVALFFAIVAWIVMHVLIMIASSNHPNYADPNVIIGGFMSHFVFAVPLALVVKRSLAPQPSGRG
;
A
#
# COMPACT_ATOMS: atom_id res chain seq x y z
N MET A 1 -42.75 -54.77 -6.12
CA MET A 1 -41.98 -54.05 -7.17
C MET A 1 -41.08 -53.03 -6.48
N GLY A 2 -39.78 -53.31 -6.45
CA GLY A 2 -38.80 -52.58 -5.64
C GLY A 2 -38.32 -51.28 -6.30
N ARG A 3 -38.14 -50.23 -5.48
CA ARG A 3 -37.47 -48.99 -5.86
C ARG A 3 -35.98 -49.25 -6.10
N GLN A 4 -35.53 -49.01 -7.32
CA GLN A 4 -34.11 -48.94 -7.63
C GLN A 4 -33.54 -47.61 -7.13
N HIS A 5 -32.56 -47.69 -6.23
CA HIS A 5 -31.67 -46.59 -5.90
C HIS A 5 -30.76 -46.32 -7.11
N ILE A 6 -30.90 -45.15 -7.74
CA ILE A 6 -29.88 -44.64 -8.65
C ILE A 6 -28.77 -44.05 -7.77
N ILE A 7 -27.68 -44.80 -7.63
CA ILE A 7 -26.40 -44.27 -7.16
C ILE A 7 -25.81 -43.52 -8.36
N GLY A 8 -26.01 -42.22 -8.39
CA GLY A 8 -25.28 -41.33 -9.28
C GLY A 8 -23.82 -41.28 -8.82
N THR A 9 -22.95 -41.97 -9.52
CA THR A 9 -21.50 -41.78 -9.47
C THR A 9 -21.19 -40.37 -9.97
N GLY A 10 -21.12 -39.40 -9.07
CA GLY A 10 -20.57 -38.10 -9.37
C GLY A 10 -19.10 -38.27 -9.75
N GLU A 11 -18.78 -38.01 -11.02
CA GLU A 11 -17.40 -37.82 -11.46
C GLU A 11 -16.71 -36.75 -10.59
N PRO A 12 -15.49 -36.98 -10.10
CA PRO A 12 -14.75 -35.97 -9.37
C PRO A 12 -13.74 -35.26 -10.31
N VAL A 13 -13.57 -33.96 -10.07
CA VAL A 13 -12.35 -33.17 -10.34
C VAL A 13 -12.05 -32.72 -11.79
N VAL A 14 -12.91 -31.88 -12.38
CA VAL A 14 -12.47 -30.93 -13.45
C VAL A 14 -12.41 -29.47 -12.94
N GLY A 15 -12.96 -29.18 -11.76
CA GLY A 15 -12.94 -27.83 -11.15
C GLY A 15 -11.58 -27.40 -10.58
N SER A 16 -10.80 -28.32 -10.00
CA SER A 16 -9.65 -27.96 -9.17
C SER A 16 -8.52 -27.22 -9.91
N ALA A 17 -8.16 -27.63 -11.13
CA ALA A 17 -7.07 -27.01 -11.88
C ALA A 17 -7.48 -25.64 -12.46
N THR A 18 -8.70 -25.54 -12.99
CA THR A 18 -9.26 -24.31 -13.54
C THR A 18 -9.46 -23.25 -12.44
N ASP A 19 -9.98 -23.66 -11.28
CA ASP A 19 -10.17 -22.78 -10.12
C ASP A 19 -8.82 -22.25 -9.60
N ALA A 20 -7.78 -23.10 -9.57
CA ALA A 20 -6.44 -22.70 -9.16
C ALA A 20 -5.80 -21.70 -10.14
N VAL A 21 -5.98 -21.88 -11.45
CA VAL A 21 -5.50 -20.95 -12.48
C VAL A 21 -6.22 -19.60 -12.35
N GLN A 22 -7.54 -19.61 -12.16
CA GLN A 22 -8.34 -18.39 -12.00
C GLN A 22 -7.99 -17.65 -10.70
N ALA A 23 -7.78 -18.37 -9.59
CA ALA A 23 -7.33 -17.78 -8.34
C ALA A 23 -5.95 -17.13 -8.46
N ARG A 24 -5.00 -17.78 -9.16
CA ARG A 24 -3.67 -17.21 -9.43
C ARG A 24 -3.74 -15.96 -10.31
N ALA A 25 -4.56 -15.97 -11.35
CA ALA A 25 -4.78 -14.80 -12.20
C ALA A 25 -5.37 -13.63 -11.37
N THR A 26 -6.37 -13.91 -10.53
CA THR A 26 -6.97 -12.92 -9.62
C THR A 26 -5.95 -12.33 -8.65
N LEU A 27 -5.08 -13.18 -8.09
CA LEU A 27 -4.00 -12.73 -7.21
C LEU A 27 -2.98 -11.88 -7.96
N ALA A 28 -2.56 -12.30 -9.16
CA ALA A 28 -1.62 -11.56 -9.98
C ALA A 28 -2.16 -10.18 -10.37
N ASP A 29 -3.44 -10.09 -10.73
CA ASP A 29 -4.11 -8.81 -11.03
C ASP A 29 -4.17 -7.90 -9.81
N THR A 30 -4.46 -8.47 -8.63
CA THR A 30 -4.46 -7.75 -7.35
C THR A 30 -3.07 -7.18 -7.04
N VAL A 31 -2.02 -8.00 -7.14
CA VAL A 31 -0.63 -7.57 -6.91
C VAL A 31 -0.22 -6.50 -7.91
N ARG A 32 -0.54 -6.66 -9.20
CA ARG A 32 -0.23 -5.67 -10.25
C ARG A 32 -0.93 -4.34 -10.00
N ALA A 33 -2.22 -4.37 -9.63
CA ALA A 33 -2.98 -3.17 -9.30
C ALA A 33 -2.39 -2.46 -8.07
N GLY A 34 -2.04 -3.23 -7.04
CA GLY A 34 -1.42 -2.72 -5.81
C GLY A 34 -0.04 -2.11 -6.06
N ILE A 35 0.80 -2.75 -6.87
CA ILE A 35 2.11 -2.21 -7.25
C ILE A 35 1.94 -0.88 -8.01
N ARG A 36 1.08 -0.84 -9.04
CA ARG A 36 0.85 0.38 -9.82
C ARG A 36 0.38 1.54 -8.93
N GLY A 37 -0.61 1.28 -8.09
CA GLY A 37 -1.12 2.29 -7.18
C GLY A 37 -0.10 2.69 -6.09
N GLY A 38 0.67 1.73 -5.58
CA GLY A 38 1.74 1.96 -4.60
C GLY A 38 2.85 2.83 -5.17
N VAL A 39 3.30 2.60 -6.41
CA VAL A 39 4.27 3.48 -7.10
C VAL A 39 3.71 4.90 -7.25
N THR A 40 2.45 5.03 -7.71
CA THR A 40 1.81 6.34 -7.86
C THR A 40 1.76 7.08 -6.52
N GLY A 41 1.34 6.40 -5.46
CA GLY A 41 1.33 6.95 -4.11
C GLY A 41 2.73 7.35 -3.63
N ALA A 42 3.74 6.48 -3.82
CA ALA A 42 5.12 6.69 -3.39
C ALA A 42 5.74 7.96 -3.98
N VAL A 43 5.46 8.22 -5.26
CA VAL A 43 5.95 9.43 -5.95
C VAL A 43 5.22 10.66 -5.40
N LEU A 44 3.89 10.61 -5.29
CA LEU A 44 3.09 11.76 -4.89
C LEU A 44 3.33 12.17 -3.43
N ILE A 45 3.51 11.21 -2.52
CA ILE A 45 3.83 11.53 -1.13
C ILE A 45 5.18 12.24 -1.01
N TRP A 46 6.20 11.84 -1.78
CA TRP A 46 7.47 12.56 -1.78
C TRP A 46 7.39 13.95 -2.39
N VAL A 47 6.60 14.12 -3.46
CA VAL A 47 6.32 15.47 -3.98
C VAL A 47 5.69 16.33 -2.90
N TYR A 48 4.71 15.80 -2.15
CA TYR A 48 4.10 16.50 -1.03
C TYR A 48 5.12 16.84 0.07
N GLU A 49 5.94 15.88 0.50
CA GLU A 49 6.95 16.10 1.54
C GLU A 49 8.00 17.12 1.11
N ALA A 50 8.42 17.11 -0.15
CA ALA A 50 9.32 18.13 -0.70
C ALA A 50 8.69 19.52 -0.69
N LEU A 51 7.40 19.64 -1.06
CA LEU A 51 6.73 20.94 -1.07
C LEU A 51 6.44 21.44 0.35
N VAL A 52 5.95 20.57 1.22
CA VAL A 52 5.45 20.96 2.55
C VAL A 52 6.53 20.86 3.60
N TRP A 53 7.21 19.74 3.75
CA TRP A 53 8.18 19.56 4.83
C TRP A 53 9.48 20.31 4.55
N VAL A 54 9.97 20.28 3.31
CA VAL A 54 11.19 21.01 2.91
C VAL A 54 10.88 22.46 2.57
N GLY A 55 9.90 22.70 1.69
CA GLY A 55 9.59 24.05 1.19
C GLY A 55 8.88 24.94 2.21
N ALA A 56 7.74 24.51 2.75
CA ALA A 56 6.93 25.35 3.63
C ALA A 56 7.39 25.32 5.09
N GLN A 57 7.62 24.14 5.64
CA GLN A 57 7.90 23.92 7.06
C GLN A 57 9.40 23.91 7.40
N HIS A 58 10.29 23.85 6.41
CA HIS A 58 11.74 23.85 6.58
C HIS A 58 12.25 22.80 7.61
N LEU A 59 11.57 21.66 7.74
CA LEU A 59 11.87 20.62 8.73
C LEU A 59 13.19 19.90 8.44
N MET A 60 13.55 19.78 7.16
CA MET A 60 14.76 19.13 6.69
C MET A 60 15.14 19.60 5.29
N PRO A 61 16.41 19.45 4.86
CA PRO A 61 16.80 19.67 3.47
C PRO A 61 16.16 18.59 2.56
N LEU A 62 16.09 18.85 1.25
CA LEU A 62 15.51 17.92 0.26
C LEU A 62 16.16 16.53 0.30
N ALA A 63 17.49 16.50 0.40
CA ALA A 63 18.30 15.30 0.59
C ALA A 63 17.94 14.54 1.89
N GLY A 64 17.35 15.23 2.87
CA GLY A 64 16.91 14.67 4.14
C GLY A 64 15.78 13.66 4.01
N ILE A 65 14.87 13.83 3.04
CA ILE A 65 13.68 12.98 2.89
C ILE A 65 14.06 11.50 2.74
N PRO A 66 14.81 11.07 1.70
CA PRO A 66 15.17 9.67 1.56
C PRO A 66 16.08 9.19 2.69
N ARG A 67 17.04 9.99 3.17
CA ARG A 67 17.90 9.56 4.29
C ARG A 67 17.12 9.30 5.58
N ASN A 68 16.05 10.05 5.81
CA ASN A 68 15.21 9.91 6.99
C ASN A 68 14.62 8.49 7.05
N ALA A 69 14.17 7.92 5.93
CA ALA A 69 13.65 6.55 5.90
C ALA A 69 14.69 5.51 6.37
N THR A 70 15.96 5.66 5.97
CA THR A 70 17.05 4.81 6.50
C THR A 70 17.19 4.96 8.01
N GLY A 71 17.16 6.20 8.50
CA GLY A 71 17.25 6.49 9.93
C GLY A 71 16.07 5.97 10.75
N LEU A 72 14.86 6.02 10.20
CA LEU A 72 13.65 5.53 10.86
C LEU A 72 13.70 4.00 11.05
N VAL A 73 14.26 3.26 10.08
CA VAL A 73 14.31 1.79 10.14
C VAL A 73 15.54 1.28 10.90
N PHE A 74 16.72 1.86 10.68
CA PHE A 74 17.99 1.33 11.20
C PHE A 74 18.67 2.22 12.24
N GLY A 75 18.10 3.38 12.55
CA GLY A 75 18.66 4.34 13.49
C GLY A 75 19.62 5.35 12.85
N LYS A 76 19.87 6.44 13.58
CA LYS A 76 20.68 7.57 13.14
C LYS A 76 22.14 7.19 12.84
N ALA A 77 22.73 6.32 13.67
CA ALA A 77 24.10 5.88 13.49
C ALA A 77 24.33 5.17 12.15
N VAL A 78 23.41 4.30 11.72
CA VAL A 78 23.48 3.62 10.42
C VAL A 78 23.28 4.59 9.27
N GLN A 79 22.33 5.52 9.39
CA GLN A 79 22.09 6.58 8.41
C GLN A 79 23.34 7.46 8.18
N ASP A 80 24.08 7.77 9.24
CA ASP A 80 25.28 8.60 9.15
C ASP A 80 26.48 7.80 8.63
N ALA A 81 26.66 6.56 9.10
CA ALA A 81 27.72 5.66 8.64
C ALA A 81 27.61 5.33 7.14
N LEU A 82 26.39 5.18 6.61
CA LEU A 82 26.17 4.92 5.18
C LEU A 82 26.46 6.13 4.28
N GLY A 83 26.47 7.36 4.82
CA GLY A 83 26.68 8.57 4.05
C GLY A 83 25.73 8.66 2.85
N ILE A 84 26.28 8.61 1.63
CA ILE A 84 25.51 8.65 0.37
C ILE A 84 24.65 7.38 0.19
N GLY A 85 25.08 6.23 0.71
CA GLY A 85 24.30 4.99 0.66
C GLY A 85 22.93 5.10 1.33
N ALA A 86 22.78 6.00 2.31
CA ALA A 86 21.51 6.24 3.00
C ALA A 86 20.43 6.84 2.08
N TYR A 87 20.80 7.52 0.99
CA TYR A 87 19.85 8.01 -0.01
C TYR A 87 19.22 6.85 -0.79
N VAL A 88 20.06 5.93 -1.26
CA VAL A 88 19.65 4.78 -2.07
C VAL A 88 18.85 3.80 -1.22
N LEU A 89 19.37 3.45 -0.05
CA LEU A 89 18.68 2.54 0.87
C LEU A 89 17.34 3.12 1.33
N GLY A 90 17.32 4.41 1.68
CA GLY A 90 16.11 5.10 2.10
C GLY A 90 15.04 5.16 1.02
N THR A 91 15.46 5.36 -0.23
CA THR A 91 14.58 5.28 -1.41
C THR A 91 13.99 3.88 -1.56
N ALA A 92 14.82 2.84 -1.46
CA ALA A 92 14.38 1.47 -1.57
C ALA A 92 13.37 1.10 -0.46
N ILE A 93 13.63 1.52 0.78
CA ILE A 93 12.72 1.35 1.93
C ILE A 93 11.37 2.02 1.63
N HIS A 94 11.39 3.30 1.24
CA HIS A 94 10.19 4.07 0.95
C HIS A 94 9.28 3.36 -0.08
N PHE A 95 9.87 2.98 -1.22
CA PHE A 95 9.13 2.27 -2.25
C PHE A 95 8.68 0.89 -1.79
N ALA A 96 9.49 0.13 -1.04
CA ALA A 96 9.09 -1.17 -0.51
C ALA A 96 7.85 -1.06 0.39
N PHE A 97 7.81 -0.08 1.30
CA PHE A 97 6.63 0.17 2.15
C PHE A 97 5.42 0.62 1.34
N ALA A 98 5.60 1.58 0.43
CA ALA A 98 4.52 2.11 -0.40
C ALA A 98 3.90 1.04 -1.30
N LEU A 99 4.72 0.18 -1.90
CA LEU A 99 4.28 -0.99 -2.67
C LEU A 99 3.53 -2.00 -1.80
N SER A 100 4.06 -2.30 -0.62
CA SER A 100 3.43 -3.25 0.31
C SER A 100 2.05 -2.78 0.73
N TRP A 101 1.91 -1.52 1.15
CA TRP A 101 0.62 -0.92 1.47
C TRP A 101 -0.31 -0.85 0.25
N GLY A 102 0.24 -0.59 -0.94
CA GLY A 102 -0.56 -0.60 -2.16
C GLY A 102 -1.17 -1.98 -2.47
N ILE A 103 -0.39 -3.06 -2.27
CA ILE A 103 -0.86 -4.44 -2.39
C ILE A 103 -1.92 -4.76 -1.34
N VAL A 104 -1.72 -4.34 -0.08
CA VAL A 104 -2.72 -4.52 0.99
C VAL A 104 -4.03 -3.83 0.62
N PHE A 105 -3.99 -2.58 0.15
CA PHE A 105 -5.19 -1.86 -0.28
C PHE A 105 -5.89 -2.58 -1.43
N ALA A 106 -5.14 -3.01 -2.44
CA ALA A 106 -5.68 -3.76 -3.58
C ALA A 106 -6.34 -5.09 -3.14
N ALA A 107 -5.79 -5.77 -2.15
CA ALA A 107 -6.34 -7.02 -1.62
C ALA A 107 -7.67 -6.82 -0.88
N ILE A 108 -7.82 -5.74 -0.10
CA ILE A 108 -9.05 -5.47 0.64
C ILE A 108 -10.14 -4.80 -0.21
N TRP A 109 -9.76 -4.07 -1.26
CA TRP A 109 -10.68 -3.27 -2.07
C TRP A 109 -11.89 -4.04 -2.63
N PRO A 110 -11.77 -5.26 -3.20
CA PRO A 110 -12.92 -6.01 -3.71
C PRO A 110 -14.00 -6.28 -2.66
N TRP A 111 -13.62 -6.42 -1.38
CA TRP A 111 -14.57 -6.65 -0.28
C TRP A 111 -15.45 -5.42 -0.02
N PHE A 112 -14.85 -4.23 -0.05
CA PHE A 112 -15.56 -2.95 0.12
C PHE A 112 -16.40 -2.60 -1.11
N ARG A 113 -15.84 -2.80 -2.30
CA ARG A 113 -16.55 -2.57 -3.57
C ARG A 113 -17.85 -3.36 -3.67
N ARG A 114 -17.85 -4.63 -3.27
CA ARG A 114 -19.05 -5.49 -3.26
C ARG A 114 -20.16 -4.99 -2.33
N ARG A 115 -19.84 -4.08 -1.40
CA ARG A 115 -20.77 -3.47 -0.44
C ARG A 115 -21.17 -2.04 -0.82
N GLY A 116 -20.78 -1.58 -2.01
CA GLY A 116 -21.14 -0.25 -2.50
C GLY A 116 -20.31 0.90 -1.95
N PHE A 117 -19.18 0.62 -1.27
CA PHE A 117 -18.29 1.69 -0.80
C PHE A 117 -17.46 2.28 -1.94
N GLU A 118 -17.18 3.59 -1.85
CA GLU A 118 -16.27 4.29 -2.76
C GLU A 118 -14.80 4.12 -2.37
N ALA A 119 -13.94 3.95 -3.37
CA ALA A 119 -12.52 3.65 -3.14
C ALA A 119 -11.79 4.76 -2.39
N THR A 120 -12.08 6.01 -2.75
CA THR A 120 -11.48 7.19 -2.11
C THR A 120 -11.92 7.32 -0.65
N PHE A 121 -13.19 7.01 -0.35
CA PHE A 121 -13.69 6.98 1.03
C PHE A 121 -12.95 5.94 1.87
N VAL A 122 -12.82 4.70 1.36
CA VAL A 122 -12.03 3.64 2.03
C VAL A 122 -10.57 4.06 2.20
N ALA A 123 -10.00 4.75 1.20
CA ALA A 123 -8.62 5.23 1.23
C ALA A 123 -8.34 6.22 2.36
N LEU A 124 -9.30 7.06 2.75
CA LEU A 124 -9.14 8.00 3.86
C LEU A 124 -8.94 7.26 5.19
N PHE A 125 -9.78 6.27 5.48
CA PHE A 125 -9.60 5.46 6.70
C PHE A 125 -8.36 4.58 6.63
N PHE A 126 -8.07 4.04 5.45
CA PHE A 126 -6.86 3.26 5.21
C PHE A 126 -5.60 4.10 5.46
N ALA A 127 -5.56 5.36 5.02
CA ALA A 127 -4.45 6.28 5.26
C ALA A 127 -4.20 6.48 6.76
N ILE A 128 -5.27 6.64 7.54
CA ILE A 128 -5.18 6.80 8.99
C ILE A 128 -4.57 5.55 9.63
N VAL A 129 -5.09 4.37 9.27
CA VAL A 129 -4.59 3.09 9.78
C VAL A 129 -3.13 2.86 9.37
N ALA A 130 -2.79 3.10 8.10
CA ALA A 130 -1.43 2.94 7.60
C ALA A 130 -0.44 3.85 8.35
N TRP A 131 -0.82 5.11 8.58
CA TRP A 131 -0.02 6.06 9.36
C TRP A 131 0.23 5.52 10.77
N ILE A 132 -0.84 5.18 11.50
CA ILE A 132 -0.74 4.68 12.89
C ILE A 132 0.14 3.44 12.96
N VAL A 133 -0.15 2.42 12.14
CA VAL A 133 0.59 1.15 12.15
C VAL A 133 2.07 1.38 11.85
N MET A 134 2.39 2.16 10.81
CA MET A 134 3.78 2.42 10.45
C MET A 134 4.53 3.17 11.55
N HIS A 135 3.91 4.19 12.15
CA HIS A 135 4.56 5.04 13.15
C HIS A 135 4.75 4.30 14.49
N VAL A 136 3.78 3.46 14.88
CA VAL A 136 3.94 2.55 16.02
C VAL A 136 5.07 1.54 15.78
N LEU A 137 5.13 0.93 14.60
CA LEU A 137 6.22 0.00 14.27
C LEU A 137 7.59 0.69 14.28
N ILE A 138 7.68 1.93 13.81
CA ILE A 138 8.92 2.73 13.88
C ILE A 138 9.34 2.97 15.33
N MET A 139 8.42 3.38 16.23
CA MET A 139 8.73 3.59 17.65
C MET A 139 9.23 2.31 18.33
N ILE A 140 8.76 1.14 17.91
CA ILE A 140 9.20 -0.15 18.43
C ILE A 140 10.58 -0.52 17.87
N ALA A 141 10.79 -0.30 16.57
CA ALA A 141 11.99 -0.76 15.86
C ALA A 141 13.20 0.15 16.03
N SER A 142 12.99 1.44 16.29
CA SER A 142 14.05 2.46 16.30
C SER A 142 13.73 3.53 17.33
N SER A 143 14.76 4.08 17.97
CA SER A 143 14.64 5.28 18.82
C SER A 143 14.82 6.58 18.01
N ASN A 144 15.13 6.49 16.72
CA ASN A 144 15.31 7.64 15.83
C ASN A 144 14.02 7.90 15.07
N HIS A 145 13.07 8.57 15.73
CA HIS A 145 11.78 8.92 15.17
C HIS A 145 11.33 10.33 15.63
N PRO A 146 10.42 10.99 14.89
CA PRO A 146 9.82 12.23 15.33
C PRO A 146 9.06 12.07 16.65
N ASN A 147 8.82 13.19 17.35
CA ASN A 147 7.88 13.20 18.45
C ASN A 147 6.45 13.05 17.93
N TYR A 148 5.90 11.84 17.99
CA TYR A 148 4.54 11.56 17.54
C TYR A 148 3.43 12.09 18.47
N ALA A 149 3.78 12.79 19.54
CA ALA A 149 2.84 13.60 20.32
C ALA A 149 2.77 15.07 19.85
N ASP A 150 3.65 15.50 18.93
CA ASP A 150 3.61 16.84 18.35
C ASP A 150 2.45 16.96 17.34
N PRO A 151 1.48 17.89 17.54
CA PRO A 151 0.39 18.09 16.61
C PRO A 151 0.81 18.36 15.17
N ASN A 152 1.95 19.04 14.94
CA ASN A 152 2.43 19.33 13.60
C ASN A 152 2.89 18.07 12.88
N VAL A 153 3.54 17.14 13.59
CA VAL A 153 3.96 15.84 13.06
C VAL A 153 2.73 14.98 12.74
N ILE A 154 1.73 14.99 13.61
CA ILE A 154 0.48 14.25 13.41
C ILE A 154 -0.26 14.78 12.17
N ILE A 155 -0.47 16.09 12.09
CA ILE A 155 -1.20 16.72 10.97
C ILE A 155 -0.44 16.53 9.65
N GLY A 156 0.85 16.87 9.63
CA GLY A 156 1.68 16.72 8.44
C GLY A 156 1.77 15.26 7.97
N GLY A 157 1.86 14.32 8.93
CA GLY A 157 1.88 12.88 8.67
C GLY A 157 0.57 12.35 8.09
N PHE A 158 -0.59 12.73 8.65
CA PHE A 158 -1.87 12.32 8.08
C PHE A 158 -2.10 12.90 6.68
N MET A 159 -1.75 14.18 6.49
CA MET A 159 -1.91 14.81 5.18
C MET A 159 -1.05 14.14 4.11
N SER A 160 0.20 13.77 4.42
CA SER A 160 1.04 13.03 3.47
C SER A 160 0.45 11.65 3.13
N HIS A 161 -0.15 10.97 4.12
CA HIS A 161 -0.78 9.67 3.91
C HIS A 161 -2.08 9.75 3.10
N PHE A 162 -2.83 10.86 3.18
CA PHE A 162 -3.95 11.09 2.26
C PHE A 162 -3.47 11.29 0.82
N VAL A 163 -2.39 12.05 0.63
CA VAL A 163 -1.76 12.25 -0.70
C VAL A 163 -1.22 10.94 -1.27
N PHE A 164 -0.78 10.02 -0.41
CA PHE A 164 -0.46 8.65 -0.82
C PHE A 164 -1.71 7.83 -1.19
N ALA A 165 -2.69 7.75 -0.29
CA ALA A 165 -3.76 6.76 -0.36
C ALA A 165 -4.83 7.08 -1.40
N VAL A 166 -5.17 8.36 -1.61
CA VAL A 166 -6.23 8.74 -2.56
C VAL A 166 -5.85 8.38 -4.01
N PRO A 167 -4.66 8.76 -4.52
CA PRO A 167 -4.22 8.37 -5.86
C PRO A 167 -4.03 6.85 -6.00
N LEU A 168 -3.45 6.20 -4.98
CA LEU A 168 -3.38 4.74 -4.87
C LEU A 168 -4.76 4.11 -5.14
N ALA A 169 -5.78 4.57 -4.42
CA ALA A 169 -7.11 4.00 -4.50
C ALA A 169 -7.78 4.23 -5.86
N LEU A 170 -7.55 5.39 -6.49
CA LEU A 170 -8.03 5.65 -7.85
C LEU A 170 -7.39 4.70 -8.87
N VAL A 171 -6.08 4.48 -8.78
CA VAL A 171 -5.34 3.55 -9.65
C VAL A 171 -5.80 2.11 -9.45
N VAL A 172 -5.96 1.68 -8.20
CA VAL A 172 -6.45 0.34 -7.86
C VAL A 172 -7.89 0.14 -8.33
N LYS A 173 -8.79 1.11 -8.06
CA LYS A 173 -10.20 1.08 -8.51
C LYS A 173 -10.28 0.89 -10.02
N ARG A 174 -9.49 1.66 -10.78
CA ARG A 174 -9.44 1.57 -12.24
C ARG A 174 -8.85 0.25 -12.73
N SER A 175 -7.77 -0.22 -12.09
CA SER A 175 -7.07 -1.43 -12.50
C SER A 175 -7.89 -2.71 -12.29
N LEU A 176 -8.73 -2.73 -11.26
CA LEU A 176 -9.57 -3.88 -10.91
C LEU A 176 -11.02 -3.73 -11.41
N ALA A 177 -11.33 -2.72 -12.21
CA ALA A 177 -12.66 -2.54 -12.78
C ALA A 177 -13.04 -3.74 -13.67
N PRO A 178 -14.30 -4.20 -13.65
CA PRO A 178 -14.76 -5.21 -14.60
C PRO A 178 -14.50 -4.74 -16.02
N GLN A 179 -13.87 -5.58 -16.86
CA GLN A 179 -13.74 -5.26 -18.27
C GLN A 179 -15.13 -5.34 -18.91
N PRO A 180 -15.52 -4.37 -19.77
CA PRO A 180 -16.75 -4.49 -20.53
C PRO A 180 -16.68 -5.75 -21.39
N SER A 181 -17.70 -6.60 -21.28
CA SER A 181 -17.85 -7.80 -22.10
C SER A 181 -18.05 -7.38 -23.56
N GLY A 182 -16.97 -7.37 -24.35
CA GLY A 182 -17.05 -7.12 -25.79
C GLY A 182 -15.82 -6.45 -26.35
N ARG A 183 -14.86 -7.27 -26.79
CA ARG A 183 -13.95 -7.09 -27.94
C ARG A 183 -13.04 -8.31 -27.99
N GLY A 184 -13.61 -9.42 -28.47
CA GLY A 184 -12.89 -10.46 -29.19
C GLY A 184 -13.02 -10.18 -30.68
#